data_AF-K6E6B0-F1
#
_entry.id   AF-K6E6B0-F1
#
_cell.length_a   1.000
_cell.length_b   1.000
_cell.length_c   1.000
_cell.angle_alpha   90.00
_cell.angle_beta   90.00
_cell.angle_gamma   90.00
#
_symmetry.space_group_name_H-M   'P 1'
#
loop_
_entity.id
_entity.type
_entity.pdbx_description
1 polymer ?
#
loop_
_entity_poly.entity_id
_entity_poly.type
_entity_poly.pdbx_seq_one_letter_code
_entity_poly.pdbx_strand_id
1 'polypeptide(L)'
;MANKQQQQNMTPQQRNYQQLQQKHELKRPVLKNCIKAFLVGGLICTIGQAVSYFYIYFFNFTEQSVGNPTVATMVFFSMLLTGWGVYDRIGQFAGAGSAVPVTGFGNAVISAAIEHRTEGFVLGVGGNMFKLAGSVILFGVFSAFVVALIKTLLIIWGVL
;
A
#
# COMPACT_ATOMS: atom_id res chain seq x y z
N MET A 1 -2.53 -7.22 -18.41
CA MET A 1 -3.63 -7.49 -19.35
C MET A 1 -3.61 -6.38 -20.39
N ALA A 2 -3.25 -6.69 -21.64
CA ALA A 2 -3.17 -5.68 -22.69
C ALA A 2 -4.57 -5.14 -23.00
N ASN A 3 -4.68 -3.81 -23.09
CA ASN A 3 -5.91 -3.10 -23.35
C ASN A 3 -6.41 -3.47 -24.77
N LYS A 4 -7.67 -3.90 -24.92
CA LYS A 4 -8.25 -4.31 -26.22
C LYS A 4 -8.12 -3.21 -27.30
N GLN A 5 -8.01 -1.94 -26.89
CA GLN A 5 -7.79 -0.80 -27.77
C GLN A 5 -6.38 -0.72 -28.38
N GLN A 6 -5.34 -1.31 -27.76
CA GLN A 6 -3.98 -1.32 -28.29
C GLN A 6 -3.81 -2.31 -29.46
N GLN A 7 -4.60 -3.39 -29.50
CA GLN A 7 -4.51 -4.40 -30.58
C GLN A 7 -5.07 -3.93 -31.93
N GLN A 8 -5.94 -2.93 -31.93
CA GLN A 8 -6.57 -2.38 -33.15
C GLN A 8 -5.60 -1.52 -33.99
N ASN A 9 -4.55 -0.96 -33.39
CA ASN A 9 -3.59 -0.06 -34.06
C ASN A 9 -2.18 -0.67 -34.23
N MET A 10 -2.03 -1.99 -34.09
CA MET A 10 -0.73 -2.66 -34.21
C MET A 10 -0.44 -3.14 -35.63
N THR A 11 0.76 -2.87 -36.13
CA THR A 11 1.26 -3.41 -37.39
C THR A 11 1.41 -4.94 -37.32
N PRO A 12 1.34 -5.65 -38.46
CA PRO A 12 1.45 -7.12 -38.49
C PRO A 12 2.74 -7.64 -37.83
N GLN A 13 3.83 -6.88 -37.90
CA GLN A 13 5.10 -7.20 -37.23
C GLN A 13 5.01 -7.12 -35.70
N GLN A 14 4.31 -6.11 -35.16
CA GLN A 14 4.08 -5.98 -33.71
C GLN A 14 3.23 -7.14 -33.17
N ARG A 15 2.24 -7.62 -33.94
CA ARG A 15 1.44 -8.79 -33.57
C ARG A 15 2.29 -10.07 -33.51
N ASN A 16 3.14 -10.30 -34.50
CA ASN A 16 4.06 -11.45 -34.52
C ASN A 16 5.07 -11.40 -33.36
N TYR A 17 5.59 -10.21 -33.04
CA TYR A 17 6.50 -10.02 -31.91
C TYR A 17 5.79 -10.26 -30.57
N GLN A 18 4.55 -9.82 -30.42
CA GLN A 18 3.76 -10.03 -29.20
C GLN A 18 3.40 -11.51 -29.00
N GLN A 19 3.10 -12.23 -30.09
CA GLN A 19 2.90 -13.69 -30.05
C GLN A 19 4.20 -14.43 -29.68
N LEU A 20 5.35 -13.97 -30.19
CA LEU A 20 6.66 -14.52 -29.83
C LEU A 20 6.98 -14.25 -28.35
N GLN A 21 6.75 -13.02 -27.87
CA GLN A 21 6.89 -12.68 -26.45
C GLN A 21 5.99 -13.54 -25.56
N GLN A 22 4.71 -13.73 -25.92
CA GLN A 22 3.79 -14.56 -25.14
C GLN A 22 4.22 -16.03 -25.08
N LYS A 23 4.92 -16.55 -26.10
CA LYS A 23 5.47 -17.91 -26.08
C LYS A 23 6.68 -18.05 -25.14
N HIS A 24 7.44 -16.98 -24.94
CA HIS A 24 8.62 -16.96 -24.08
C HIS A 24 8.37 -16.36 -22.69
N GLU A 25 7.21 -15.74 -22.45
CA GLU A 25 6.84 -15.21 -21.15
C GLU A 25 6.53 -16.36 -20.18
N LEU A 26 7.32 -16.48 -19.10
CA LEU A 26 7.00 -17.42 -18.03
C LEU A 26 5.66 -17.02 -17.40
N LYS A 27 4.67 -17.93 -17.46
CA LYS A 27 3.38 -17.75 -16.78
C LYS A 27 3.64 -17.53 -15.29
N ARG A 28 3.34 -16.33 -14.79
CA ARG A 28 3.49 -16.00 -13.37
C ARG A 28 2.54 -16.88 -12.56
N PRO A 29 3.03 -17.61 -11.53
CA PRO A 29 2.18 -18.48 -10.73
C PRO A 29 1.30 -17.66 -9.79
N VAL A 30 0.18 -17.13 -10.33
CA VAL A 30 -0.72 -16.21 -9.63
C VAL A 30 -1.18 -16.77 -8.29
N LEU A 31 -1.60 -18.04 -8.25
CA LEU A 31 -2.08 -18.68 -7.03
C LEU A 31 -0.99 -18.76 -5.93
N LYS A 32 0.24 -19.11 -6.31
CA LYS A 32 1.37 -19.17 -5.38
C LYS A 32 1.70 -17.79 -4.81
N ASN A 33 1.65 -16.76 -5.64
CA ASN A 33 1.88 -15.38 -5.22
C ASN A 33 0.75 -14.86 -4.32
N CYS A 34 -0.51 -15.23 -4.61
CA CYS A 34 -1.66 -14.89 -3.77
C CYS A 34 -1.55 -15.51 -2.38
N ILE A 35 -1.23 -16.81 -2.29
CA ILE A 35 -1.05 -17.49 -0.99
C ILE A 35 0.08 -16.84 -0.20
N LYS A 36 1.21 -16.55 -0.87
CA LYS A 36 2.35 -15.88 -0.24
C LYS A 36 1.98 -14.48 0.27
N ALA A 37 1.29 -13.68 -0.55
CA ALA A 37 0.84 -12.34 -0.18
C ALA A 37 -0.15 -12.39 0.99
N PHE A 38 -1.08 -13.35 0.99
CA PHE A 38 -2.03 -13.54 2.07
C PHE A 38 -1.34 -13.90 3.39
N LEU A 39 -0.38 -14.82 3.38
CA LEU A 39 0.34 -15.23 4.59
C LEU A 39 1.19 -14.09 5.17
N VAL A 40 1.93 -13.38 4.32
CA VAL A 40 2.77 -12.28 4.81
C VAL A 40 1.93 -11.08 5.24
N GLY A 41 0.91 -10.70 4.48
CA GLY A 41 -0.01 -9.64 4.87
C GLY A 41 -0.75 -9.97 6.15
N GLY A 42 -1.23 -11.22 6.28
CA GLY A 42 -1.85 -11.75 7.49
C GLY A 42 -0.92 -11.65 8.69
N LEU A 43 0.35 -12.06 8.54
CA LEU A 43 1.34 -11.97 9.62
C LEU A 43 1.57 -10.51 10.06
N ILE A 44 1.70 -9.57 9.12
CA ILE A 44 1.85 -8.14 9.44
C ILE A 44 0.62 -7.62 10.20
N CYS A 45 -0.59 -8.03 9.78
CA CYS A 45 -1.82 -7.67 10.49
C CYS A 45 -1.89 -8.30 11.89
N THR A 46 -1.44 -9.54 12.07
CA THR A 46 -1.35 -10.19 13.38
C THR A 46 -0.39 -9.46 14.31
N ILE A 47 0.75 -8.97 13.79
CA ILE A 47 1.67 -8.12 14.57
C ILE A 47 0.98 -6.81 14.96
N GLY A 48 0.26 -6.16 14.03
CA GLY A 48 -0.51 -4.95 14.33
C GLY A 48 -1.57 -5.18 15.41
N GLN A 49 -2.27 -6.31 15.37
CA GLN A 49 -3.24 -6.69 16.39
C GLN A 49 -2.58 -6.95 17.74
N ALA A 50 -1.40 -7.58 17.78
CA ALA A 50 -0.62 -7.76 19.00
C ALA A 50 -0.22 -6.41 19.62
N VAL A 51 0.20 -5.44 18.79
CA VAL A 51 0.50 -4.06 19.22
C VAL A 51 -0.77 -3.38 19.78
N SER A 52 -1.92 -3.54 19.12
CA SER A 52 -3.19 -3.02 19.66
C SER A 52 -3.52 -3.61 21.03
N TYR A 53 -3.42 -4.94 21.19
CA TYR A 53 -3.67 -5.56 22.48
C TYR A 53 -2.68 -5.11 23.54
N PHE A 54 -1.41 -4.93 23.18
CA PHE A 54 -0.44 -4.35 24.10
C PHE A 54 -0.88 -2.96 24.60
N TYR A 55 -1.36 -2.08 23.72
CA TYR A 55 -1.89 -0.77 24.15
C TYR A 55 -3.15 -0.87 25.00
N ILE A 56 -4.06 -1.79 24.71
CA ILE A 56 -5.28 -1.99 25.49
C ILE A 56 -4.93 -2.52 26.89
N TYR A 57 -4.09 -3.54 27.00
CA TYR A 57 -3.77 -4.19 28.28
C TYR A 57 -2.84 -3.37 29.16
N PHE A 58 -1.89 -2.62 28.59
CA PHE A 58 -0.86 -1.90 29.37
C PHE A 58 -1.08 -0.39 29.46
N PHE A 59 -1.82 0.23 28.53
CA PHE A 59 -1.93 1.69 28.43
C PHE A 59 -3.37 2.22 28.57
N ASN A 60 -4.31 1.42 29.08
CA ASN A 60 -5.72 1.82 29.30
C ASN A 60 -6.41 2.41 28.05
N PHE A 61 -5.97 2.01 26.84
CA PHE A 61 -6.66 2.38 25.62
C PHE A 61 -7.93 1.56 25.45
N THR A 62 -8.96 2.18 24.91
CA THR A 62 -10.19 1.49 24.49
C THR A 62 -10.06 0.97 23.07
N GLU A 63 -10.91 0.01 22.68
CA GLU A 63 -10.92 -0.49 21.29
C GLU A 63 -11.17 0.62 20.24
N GLN A 64 -11.84 1.70 20.63
CA GLN A 64 -12.09 2.84 19.73
C GLN A 64 -10.87 3.76 19.60
N SER A 65 -10.02 3.84 20.61
CA SER A 65 -8.89 4.78 20.64
C SER A 65 -7.55 4.14 20.29
N VAL A 66 -7.44 2.81 20.37
CA VAL A 66 -6.20 2.05 20.12
C VAL A 66 -5.71 2.13 18.67
N GLY A 67 -6.59 2.37 17.70
CA GLY A 67 -6.22 2.36 16.28
C GLY A 67 -5.11 3.36 15.94
N ASN A 68 -5.19 4.58 16.49
CA ASN A 68 -4.21 5.64 16.23
C ASN A 68 -2.79 5.27 16.70
N PRO A 69 -2.55 4.89 17.98
CA PRO A 69 -1.22 4.52 18.44
C PRO A 69 -0.69 3.25 17.78
N THR A 70 -1.54 2.27 17.46
CA THR A 70 -1.11 1.07 16.71
C THR A 70 -0.59 1.43 15.33
N VAL A 71 -1.36 2.21 14.56
CA VAL A 71 -0.94 2.59 13.20
C VAL A 71 0.34 3.42 13.25
N ALA A 72 0.45 4.39 14.16
CA ALA A 72 1.65 5.20 14.32
C ALA A 72 2.89 4.33 14.60
N THR A 73 2.76 3.35 15.48
CA THR A 73 3.85 2.44 15.86
C THR A 73 4.24 1.51 14.73
N MET A 74 3.27 0.93 14.03
CA MET A 74 3.52 0.07 12.87
C MET A 74 4.23 0.84 11.74
N VAL A 75 3.78 2.07 11.44
CA VAL A 75 4.42 2.94 10.45
C VAL A 75 5.84 3.27 10.89
N PHE A 76 6.06 3.65 12.15
CA PHE A 76 7.39 3.95 12.69
C PHE A 76 8.36 2.77 12.54
N PHE A 77 7.95 1.56 12.93
CA PHE A 77 8.78 0.36 12.74
C PHE A 77 9.05 0.08 11.28
N SER A 78 8.05 0.26 10.41
CA SER A 78 8.26 0.13 8.97
C SER A 78 9.33 1.12 8.48
N MET A 79 9.26 2.39 8.89
CA MET A 79 10.21 3.42 8.47
C MET A 79 11.64 3.06 8.89
N LEU A 80 11.83 2.55 10.11
CA LEU A 80 13.13 2.08 10.61
C LEU A 80 13.64 0.87 9.80
N LEU A 81 12.78 -0.13 9.58
CA LEU A 81 13.14 -1.33 8.84
C LEU A 81 13.45 -1.04 7.37
N THR A 82 12.77 -0.07 6.76
CA THR A 82 13.08 0.43 5.41
C THR A 82 14.41 1.17 5.39
N GLY A 83 14.69 2.02 6.38
CA GLY A 83 15.98 2.69 6.52
C GLY A 83 17.16 1.72 6.63
N TRP A 84 16.98 0.56 7.29
CA TRP A 84 17.97 -0.52 7.33
C TRP A 84 17.97 -1.44 6.09
N GLY A 85 17.06 -1.22 5.13
CA GLY A 85 16.94 -2.04 3.91
C GLY A 85 16.38 -3.45 4.15
N VAL A 86 15.86 -3.74 5.35
CA VAL A 86 15.26 -5.04 5.69
C VAL A 86 13.84 -5.13 5.13
N TYR A 87 13.07 -4.05 5.23
CA TYR A 87 11.68 -4.04 4.78
C TYR A 87 11.59 -4.23 3.25
N ASP A 88 12.50 -3.65 2.48
CA ASP A 88 12.51 -3.82 1.01
C ASP A 88 12.75 -5.29 0.59
N ARG A 89 13.58 -6.04 1.33
CA ARG A 89 13.77 -7.49 1.09
C ARG A 89 12.50 -8.29 1.40
N ILE A 90 11.82 -7.95 2.50
CA ILE A 90 10.51 -8.50 2.83
C ILE A 90 9.52 -8.15 1.71
N GLY A 91 9.59 -6.93 1.19
CA GLY A 91 8.80 -6.43 0.07
C GLY A 91 8.93 -7.24 -1.20
N GLN A 92 10.16 -7.48 -1.64
CA GLN A 92 10.46 -8.27 -2.83
C GLN A 92 9.99 -9.73 -2.69
N PHE A 93 10.05 -10.27 -1.47
CA PHE A 93 9.54 -11.60 -1.20
C PHE A 93 8.00 -11.61 -1.15
N ALA A 94 7.38 -10.77 -0.35
CA ALA A 94 5.95 -10.78 -0.05
C ALA A 94 5.07 -10.21 -1.17
N GLY A 95 5.63 -9.35 -2.02
CA GLY A 95 4.91 -8.64 -3.07
C GLY A 95 3.75 -7.82 -2.49
N ALA A 96 2.53 -8.07 -2.98
CA ALA A 96 1.34 -7.36 -2.52
C ALA A 96 1.09 -7.51 -1.01
N GLY A 97 1.54 -8.60 -0.37
CA GLY A 97 1.31 -8.87 1.05
C GLY A 97 1.95 -7.84 1.99
N SER A 98 3.08 -7.25 1.61
CA SER A 98 3.76 -6.20 2.39
C SER A 98 3.44 -4.79 1.90
N ALA A 99 2.85 -4.66 0.71
CA ALA A 99 2.51 -3.37 0.09
C ALA A 99 1.11 -2.86 0.50
N VAL A 100 0.16 -3.77 0.75
CA VAL A 100 -1.22 -3.44 1.12
C VAL A 100 -1.38 -2.95 2.57
N PRO A 101 -0.70 -3.52 3.60
CA PRO A 101 -0.79 -3.01 4.97
C PRO A 101 -0.21 -1.60 5.12
N VAL A 102 -0.56 -0.90 6.21
CA VAL A 102 -0.10 0.49 6.45
C VAL A 102 1.44 0.60 6.55
N THR A 103 2.13 -0.48 6.89
CA THR A 103 3.59 -0.58 6.83
C THR A 103 4.11 -0.42 5.39
N GLY A 104 3.41 -0.95 4.39
CA GLY A 104 3.75 -0.76 2.97
C GLY A 104 3.76 0.70 2.53
N PHE A 105 2.84 1.51 3.08
CA PHE A 105 2.86 2.96 2.89
C PHE A 105 4.11 3.60 3.51
N GLY A 106 4.46 3.23 4.75
CA GLY A 106 5.69 3.68 5.41
C GLY A 106 6.94 3.37 4.59
N ASN A 107 7.03 2.15 4.04
CA ASN A 107 8.11 1.76 3.15
C ASN A 107 8.16 2.65 1.90
N ALA A 108 7.05 2.82 1.19
CA ALA A 108 7.02 3.63 -0.03
C ALA A 108 7.46 5.09 0.21
N VAL A 109 7.05 5.69 1.32
CA VAL A 109 7.43 7.07 1.67
C VAL A 109 8.93 7.17 1.99
N ILE A 110 9.47 6.25 2.79
CA ILE A 110 10.91 6.28 3.15
C ILE A 110 11.80 5.88 1.99
N SER A 111 11.42 4.89 1.18
CA SER A 111 12.16 4.56 -0.04
C SER A 111 12.22 5.76 -0.99
N ALA A 112 11.13 6.51 -1.15
CA ALA A 112 11.14 7.74 -1.95
C ALA A 112 12.05 8.83 -1.36
N ALA A 113 12.09 8.96 -0.03
CA ALA A 113 12.99 9.86 0.68
C ALA A 113 14.48 9.50 0.48
N ILE A 114 14.80 8.21 0.53
CA ILE A 114 16.17 7.70 0.35
C ILE A 114 16.62 7.88 -1.10
N GLU A 115 15.77 7.52 -2.07
CA GLU A 115 16.09 7.58 -3.50
C GLU A 115 16.34 9.02 -3.97
N HIS A 116 15.48 9.97 -3.58
CA HIS A 116 15.56 11.36 -4.03
C HIS A 116 16.38 12.24 -3.08
N ARG A 117 17.18 11.64 -2.19
CA ARG A 117 18.05 12.37 -1.26
C ARG A 117 19.09 13.23 -1.99
N THR A 118 19.56 12.77 -3.15
CA THR A 118 20.55 13.48 -3.98
C THR A 118 20.00 14.77 -4.60
N GLU A 119 18.67 14.91 -4.68
CA GLU A 119 17.98 16.10 -5.19
C GLU A 119 17.78 17.18 -4.10
N GLY A 120 18.32 16.95 -2.89
CA GLY A 120 18.24 17.87 -1.75
C GLY A 120 17.02 17.63 -0.85
N PHE A 121 17.03 18.23 0.34
CA PHE A 121 16.02 17.94 1.37
C PHE A 121 14.63 18.50 1.07
N VAL A 122 14.52 19.63 0.38
CA VAL A 122 13.23 20.29 0.14
C VAL A 122 12.60 19.76 -1.16
N LEU A 123 13.30 19.93 -2.28
CA LEU A 123 12.79 19.56 -3.60
C LEU A 123 12.80 18.04 -3.82
N GLY A 124 13.86 17.36 -3.41
CA GLY A 124 14.00 15.91 -3.50
C GLY A 124 13.20 15.16 -2.44
N VAL A 125 13.67 15.19 -1.19
CA VAL A 125 13.09 14.41 -0.09
C VAL A 125 11.66 14.86 0.22
N GLY A 126 11.48 16.13 0.58
CA GLY A 126 10.17 16.68 0.96
C GLY A 126 9.14 16.58 -0.17
N GLY A 127 9.51 17.02 -1.37
CA GLY A 127 8.63 16.99 -2.55
C GLY A 127 8.12 15.59 -2.90
N ASN A 128 9.01 14.59 -2.95
CA ASN A 128 8.62 13.23 -3.33
C ASN A 128 7.86 12.49 -2.23
N MET A 129 8.25 12.66 -0.96
CA MET A 129 7.47 12.14 0.18
C MET A 129 6.06 12.72 0.20
N PHE A 130 5.92 14.04 -0.01
CA PHE A 130 4.63 14.73 -0.01
C PHE A 130 3.78 14.35 -1.22
N LYS A 131 4.36 14.11 -2.39
CA LYS A 131 3.61 13.65 -3.57
C LYS A 131 2.92 12.30 -3.30
N LEU A 132 3.63 11.37 -2.67
CA LEU A 132 3.08 10.08 -2.25
C LEU A 132 2.03 10.25 -1.14
N ALA A 133 2.39 10.88 -0.01
CA ALA A 133 1.51 11.04 1.14
C ALA A 133 0.28 11.90 0.83
N GLY A 134 0.47 13.00 0.08
CA GLY A 134 -0.57 13.95 -0.30
C GLY A 134 -1.65 13.32 -1.15
N SER A 135 -1.30 12.43 -2.08
CA SER A 135 -2.30 11.69 -2.86
C SER A 135 -3.18 10.80 -1.98
N VAL A 136 -2.59 10.09 -1.02
CA VAL A 136 -3.31 9.22 -0.08
C VAL A 136 -4.24 10.04 0.81
N ILE A 137 -3.75 11.16 1.34
CA ILE A 137 -4.56 12.06 2.18
C ILE A 137 -5.73 12.63 1.37
N LEU A 138 -5.49 13.10 0.14
CA LEU A 138 -6.53 13.66 -0.72
C LEU A 138 -7.65 12.65 -0.99
N PHE A 139 -7.31 11.45 -1.48
CA PHE A 139 -8.31 10.43 -1.78
C PHE A 139 -8.96 9.86 -0.52
N GLY A 140 -8.22 9.76 0.59
CA GLY A 140 -8.75 9.28 1.87
C GLY A 140 -9.79 10.24 2.44
N VAL A 141 -9.46 11.53 2.55
CA VAL A 141 -10.36 12.55 3.09
C VAL A 141 -11.56 12.76 2.17
N PHE A 142 -11.35 12.83 0.85
CA PHE A 142 -12.45 12.99 -0.10
C PHE A 142 -13.42 11.80 -0.07
N SER A 143 -12.91 10.56 -0.05
CA SER A 143 -13.75 9.36 0.07
C SER A 143 -14.51 9.35 1.39
N ALA A 144 -13.85 9.70 2.50
CA ALA A 144 -14.49 9.79 3.82
C ALA A 144 -15.63 10.83 3.83
N PHE A 145 -15.42 11.99 3.20
CA PHE A 145 -16.45 13.01 3.04
C PHE A 145 -17.66 12.50 2.25
N VAL A 146 -17.44 11.83 1.11
CA VAL A 146 -18.53 11.28 0.29
C VAL A 146 -19.34 10.23 1.07
N VAL A 147 -18.65 9.31 1.77
CA VAL A 147 -19.33 8.28 2.58
C VAL A 147 -20.10 8.92 3.73
N ALA A 148 -19.51 9.91 4.42
CA ALA A 148 -20.18 10.63 5.50
C ALA A 148 -21.41 11.41 4.99
N LEU A 149 -21.33 12.04 3.82
CA LEU A 149 -22.43 12.75 3.19
C LEU A 149 -23.59 11.78 2.86
N ILE A 150 -23.29 10.66 2.21
CA ILE A 150 -24.29 9.62 1.89
C ILE A 150 -24.95 9.10 3.17
N LYS A 151 -24.15 8.75 4.18
CA LYS A 151 -24.68 8.29 5.49
C LYS A 151 -25.62 9.33 6.10
N THR A 152 -25.23 10.59 6.07
CA THR A 152 -26.02 11.69 6.65
C THR A 152 -27.35 11.86 5.92
N LEU A 153 -27.34 11.83 4.59
CA LEU A 153 -28.56 11.93 3.78
C LEU A 153 -29.51 10.76 4.02
N LEU A 154 -28.99 9.53 4.14
CA LEU A 154 -29.81 8.34 4.44
C LEU A 154 -30.47 8.40 5.81
N ILE A 155 -29.76 8.93 6.83
CA ILE A 155 -30.31 9.16 8.17
C ILE A 155 -31.43 10.22 8.11
N ILE A 156 -31.22 11.32 7.38
CA ILE A 156 -32.24 12.38 7.24
C ILE A 156 -33.50 11.85 6.53
N TRP A 157 -33.35 10.94 5.58
CA TRP A 157 -34.47 10.31 4.87
C TRP A 157 -35.14 9.17 5.65
N GLY A 158 -34.68 8.85 6.86
CA GLY A 158 -35.29 7.82 7.72
C GLY A 158 -35.11 6.39 7.21
N VAL A 159 -34.16 6.16 6.30
CA VAL A 159 -33.81 4.82 5.81
C VAL A 159 -32.86 4.10 6.78
N LEU A 160 -32.10 4.87 7.57
CA LEU A 160 -31.13 4.40 8.56
C LEU A 160 -31.34 5.10 9.91
#